data_AF-X6MC00-F1
#
_entry.id   AF-X6MC00-F1
#
_cell.length_a   1.000
_cell.length_b   1.000
_cell.length_c   1.000
_cell.angle_alpha   90.00
_cell.angle_beta   90.00
_cell.angle_gamma   90.00
#
_symmetry.space_group_name_H-M   'P 1'
#
loop_
_entity.id
_entity.type
_entity.pdbx_description
1 polymer ?
#
loop_
_entity_poly.entity_id
_entity_poly.type
_entity_poly.pdbx_seq_one_letter_code
_entity_poly.pdbx_strand_id
1 'polypeptide(L)'
;MCPQLRQQCRDIVIEENLIERETQAGLIIFGNCPTDKNFKIVKLYVYLPETQANDKKHVLVLFPSIEKGVAYRMKLVCDEAQSLYFACFAMPENTTWTVRVQWRDLQLLPEISSRSCAYFVELKNSQGLGSFFSNLFAKQKSPYVYIVQHLMESIHDEESFQFALSAIRDMDTVLQAQIDDLQSLLKEKIQQFDKGTSIFESVYQFVFLCERMGDQRRQWLSPWQLFLAVQSIVKIANCATNTWVYSILLSDLKNNINGQSAGNHPKAEHFNMFVLIPCFNLLTRTSTRETKQSMLPRFRFQHIQKVEQMDQKCMDVIETDLKLRQVVGDNVKLFAEEQLIHVLNSCKDDTLSEAMLEFLIDNSLMTANSWKRMWSINNTICWNVIYGVYKHHIEKWSPFVAHLCKNNALQDEQVRKALFKGFNEKLFQAALIKSEDDFLLFIGFIVQNKSAMYSILTLYPFLSLCLFF
;
A
#
# COMPACT_ATOMS: atom_id res chain seq x y z
N MET A 1 -16.94 61.28 24.90
CA MET A 1 -15.90 60.51 24.17
C MET A 1 -16.62 59.48 23.31
N CYS A 2 -16.47 59.54 21.98
CA CYS A 2 -17.23 58.71 21.04
C CYS A 2 -16.93 57.21 21.27
N PRO A 3 -17.94 56.31 21.31
CA PRO A 3 -17.74 54.87 21.47
C PRO A 3 -16.77 54.27 20.45
N GLN A 4 -16.78 54.79 19.21
CA GLN A 4 -15.86 54.38 18.15
C GLN A 4 -14.40 54.78 18.42
N LEU A 5 -14.16 55.97 18.98
CA LEU A 5 -12.82 56.41 19.39
C LEU A 5 -12.29 55.59 20.57
N ARG A 6 -13.15 55.18 21.51
CA ARG A 6 -12.76 54.27 22.61
C ARG A 6 -12.40 52.88 22.11
N GLN A 7 -13.08 52.39 21.08
CA GLN A 7 -12.78 51.09 20.48
C GLN A 7 -11.46 51.16 19.69
N GLN A 8 -11.29 52.18 18.84
CA GLN A 8 -10.04 52.42 18.11
C GLN A 8 -8.84 52.60 19.05
N CYS A 9 -8.96 53.38 20.13
CA CYS A 9 -7.89 53.52 21.11
C CYS A 9 -7.61 52.22 21.88
N ARG A 10 -8.61 51.36 22.12
CA ARG A 10 -8.37 50.03 22.74
C ARG A 10 -7.68 49.07 21.78
N ASP A 11 -8.07 49.06 20.52
CA ASP A 11 -7.44 48.22 19.51
C ASP A 11 -5.97 48.65 19.27
N ILE A 12 -5.67 49.96 19.27
CA ILE A 12 -4.30 50.52 19.21
C ILE A 12 -3.46 50.15 20.44
N VAL A 13 -4.02 50.27 21.66
CA VAL A 13 -3.31 49.94 22.92
C VAL A 13 -3.07 48.43 23.06
N ILE A 14 -3.93 47.59 22.47
CA ILE A 14 -3.72 46.13 22.40
C ILE A 14 -2.58 45.81 21.44
N GLU A 15 -2.48 46.49 20.29
CA GLU A 15 -1.37 46.30 19.33
C GLU A 15 0.00 46.66 19.92
N GLU A 16 0.11 47.70 20.76
CA GLU A 16 1.39 48.12 21.36
C GLU A 16 1.90 47.20 22.49
N ASN A 17 1.10 46.25 23.00
CA ASN A 17 1.47 45.35 24.10
C ASN A 17 1.33 43.84 23.76
N LEU A 18 1.33 43.48 22.47
CA LEU A 18 1.25 42.08 22.07
C LEU A 18 2.52 41.32 22.45
N ILE A 19 2.36 40.24 23.21
CA ILE A 19 3.42 39.23 23.37
C ILE A 19 3.28 38.26 22.19
N GLU A 20 4.20 38.37 21.23
CA GLU A 20 4.29 37.41 20.13
C GLU A 20 4.92 36.10 20.63
N ARG A 21 4.24 34.97 20.36
CA ARG A 21 4.74 33.63 20.63
C ARG A 21 4.98 32.86 19.33
N GLU A 22 6.12 32.20 19.25
CA GLU A 22 6.36 31.19 18.22
C GLU A 22 5.57 29.92 18.51
N THR A 23 5.03 29.31 17.46
CA THR A 23 4.31 28.04 17.54
C THR A 23 5.29 26.88 17.42
N GLN A 24 5.40 26.03 18.45
CA GLN A 24 6.16 24.78 18.34
C GLN A 24 5.43 23.85 17.36
N ALA A 25 6.11 23.43 16.29
CA ALA A 25 5.51 22.64 15.20
C ALA A 25 4.21 23.20 14.58
N GLY A 26 3.88 24.49 14.79
CA GLY A 26 2.63 25.08 14.29
C GLY A 26 1.41 24.82 15.19
N LEU A 27 1.60 24.16 16.34
CA LEU A 27 0.55 23.83 17.30
C LEU A 27 0.48 24.88 18.41
N ILE A 28 -0.74 25.32 18.72
CA ILE A 28 -1.06 26.23 19.83
C ILE A 28 -1.89 25.45 20.85
N ILE A 29 -1.41 25.41 22.08
CA ILE A 29 -2.06 24.76 23.22
C ILE A 29 -2.31 25.84 24.27
N PHE A 30 -3.57 25.98 24.71
CA PHE A 30 -3.94 26.92 25.76
C PHE A 30 -3.84 26.27 27.15
N GLY A 31 -3.47 27.07 28.16
CA GLY A 31 -3.24 26.61 29.54
C GLY A 31 -4.45 25.91 30.16
N ASN A 32 -4.17 24.86 30.95
CA ASN A 32 -5.11 23.86 31.48
C ASN A 32 -5.87 23.04 30.42
N CYS A 33 -5.32 22.83 29.21
CA CYS A 33 -5.64 21.61 28.48
C CYS A 33 -5.03 20.47 29.31
N PRO A 34 -5.80 19.76 30.15
CA PRO A 34 -5.23 18.73 30.98
C PRO A 34 -4.72 17.66 30.02
N THR A 35 -3.91 16.76 30.52
CA THR A 35 -3.65 15.43 29.95
C THR A 35 -4.93 14.59 29.72
N ASP A 36 -6.11 15.21 29.66
CA ASP A 36 -7.43 14.63 29.40
C ASP A 36 -7.60 14.37 27.91
N LYS A 37 -8.13 13.18 27.60
CA LYS A 37 -8.36 12.63 26.26
C LYS A 37 -9.43 13.37 25.45
N ASN A 38 -9.87 14.57 25.87
CA ASN A 38 -11.07 15.25 25.36
C ASN A 38 -10.73 16.54 24.58
N PHE A 39 -9.70 16.49 23.73
CA PHE A 39 -9.38 17.59 22.83
C PHE A 39 -9.32 17.09 21.38
N LYS A 40 -9.63 17.99 20.45
CA LYS A 40 -9.52 17.78 19.01
C LYS A 40 -8.56 18.78 18.41
N ILE A 41 -7.74 18.33 17.46
CA ILE A 41 -6.92 19.22 16.66
C ILE A 41 -7.79 19.89 15.59
N VAL A 42 -7.66 21.20 15.46
CA VAL A 42 -8.30 22.01 14.39
C VAL A 42 -7.22 22.78 13.66
N LYS A 43 -7.20 22.72 12.32
CA LYS A 43 -6.21 23.40 11.47
C LYS A 43 -6.84 24.60 10.75
N LEU A 44 -6.25 25.78 10.84
CA LEU A 44 -6.68 26.96 10.08
C LEU A 44 -5.64 27.29 9.02
N TYR A 45 -6.08 27.37 7.77
CA TYR A 45 -5.32 27.88 6.64
C TYR A 45 -5.72 29.31 6.32
N VAL A 46 -4.73 30.18 6.10
CA VAL A 46 -4.92 31.58 5.75
C VAL A 46 -4.19 31.86 4.45
N TYR A 47 -4.93 32.29 3.43
CA TYR A 47 -4.39 32.68 2.14
C TYR A 47 -4.36 34.21 1.96
N LEU A 48 -3.22 34.73 1.54
CA LEU A 48 -2.92 36.14 1.28
C LEU A 48 -2.61 36.35 -0.22
N PRO A 49 -3.60 36.56 -1.09
CA PRO A 49 -3.36 36.67 -2.54
C PRO A 49 -2.45 37.84 -2.94
N GLU A 50 -2.41 38.91 -2.14
CA GLU A 50 -1.75 40.19 -2.48
C GLU A 50 -0.32 40.35 -1.93
N THR A 51 0.33 39.29 -1.42
CA THR A 51 1.67 39.42 -0.84
C THR A 51 2.78 39.62 -1.90
N GLN A 52 3.68 40.56 -1.62
CA GLN A 52 4.96 40.66 -2.33
C GLN A 52 6.00 39.75 -1.63
N ALA A 53 6.83 39.07 -2.42
CA ALA A 53 7.82 38.07 -1.98
C ALA A 53 8.87 38.53 -0.94
N ASN A 54 8.91 39.82 -0.59
CA ASN A 54 9.90 40.42 0.32
C ASN A 54 9.35 40.90 1.67
N ASP A 55 8.08 40.61 1.97
CA ASP A 55 7.50 41.02 3.25
C ASP A 55 7.87 40.05 4.38
N LYS A 56 8.83 40.46 5.22
CA LYS A 56 9.20 39.75 6.46
C LYS A 56 8.11 39.76 7.53
N LYS A 57 6.92 40.30 7.25
CA LYS A 57 5.82 40.38 8.23
C LYS A 57 5.04 39.08 8.29
N HIS A 58 4.74 38.64 9.49
CA HIS A 58 4.08 37.35 9.73
C HIS A 58 2.56 37.50 9.85
N VAL A 59 1.84 36.43 9.51
CA VAL A 59 0.42 36.34 9.84
C VAL A 59 0.31 35.99 11.31
N LEU A 60 -0.44 36.82 12.04
CA LEU A 60 -0.69 36.67 13.45
C LEU A 60 -2.11 36.16 13.67
N VAL A 61 -2.24 35.28 14.66
CA VAL A 61 -3.52 34.75 15.11
C VAL A 61 -3.67 35.08 16.59
N LEU A 62 -4.78 35.72 16.94
CA LEU A 62 -5.11 36.12 18.31
C LEU A 62 -6.44 35.49 18.74
N PHE A 63 -6.57 35.27 20.04
CA PHE A 63 -7.77 34.68 20.67
C PHE A 63 -8.34 35.62 21.73
N PRO A 64 -9.11 36.66 21.32
CA PRO A 64 -9.56 37.72 22.23
C PRO A 64 -10.35 37.21 23.45
N SER A 65 -11.02 36.06 23.30
CA SER A 65 -11.86 35.44 24.31
C SER A 65 -11.14 34.45 25.22
N ILE A 66 -9.90 34.07 24.90
CA ILE A 66 -9.14 33.02 25.62
C ILE A 66 -7.90 33.61 26.29
N GLU A 67 -7.08 34.33 25.53
CA GLU A 67 -5.83 34.90 26.02
C GLU A 67 -5.69 36.32 25.44
N LYS A 68 -5.96 37.32 26.28
CA LYS A 68 -5.88 38.73 25.87
C LYS A 68 -4.41 39.16 25.77
N GLY A 69 -4.06 39.85 24.69
CA GLY A 69 -2.73 40.43 24.50
C GLY A 69 -1.65 39.46 24.04
N VAL A 70 -2.00 38.23 23.64
CA VAL A 70 -1.06 37.25 23.07
C VAL A 70 -1.40 37.02 21.60
N ALA A 71 -0.38 37.12 20.76
CA ALA A 71 -0.46 36.84 19.34
C ALA A 71 0.42 35.65 19.00
N TYR A 72 -0.13 34.71 18.24
CA TYR A 72 0.58 33.51 17.79
C TYR A 72 0.95 33.65 16.33
N ARG A 73 2.21 33.37 16.02
CA ARG A 73 2.73 33.43 14.66
C ARG A 73 2.33 32.16 13.88
N MET A 74 1.63 32.34 12.77
CA MET A 74 1.32 31.25 11.85
C MET A 74 2.56 30.83 11.07
N LYS A 75 2.61 29.55 10.68
CA LYS A 75 3.69 29.01 9.86
C LYS A 75 3.34 29.09 8.39
N LEU A 76 4.36 29.29 7.56
CA LEU A 76 4.20 29.15 6.11
C LEU A 76 3.97 27.68 5.77
N VAL A 77 3.09 27.39 4.82
CA VAL A 77 2.84 26.02 4.35
C VAL A 77 4.05 25.47 3.60
N CYS A 78 4.59 26.24 2.64
CA CYS A 78 5.86 25.95 1.99
C CYS A 78 6.45 27.23 1.38
N ASP A 79 7.75 27.24 1.12
CA ASP A 79 8.46 28.39 0.55
C ASP A 79 7.97 28.76 -0.86
N GLU A 80 7.41 27.79 -1.60
CA GLU A 80 6.82 28.00 -2.92
C GLU A 80 5.44 28.66 -2.87
N ALA A 81 4.73 28.54 -1.73
CA ALA A 81 3.43 29.12 -1.48
C ALA A 81 3.53 30.27 -0.46
N GLN A 82 4.31 31.30 -0.79
CA GLN A 82 4.63 32.46 0.06
C GLN A 82 3.41 33.25 0.60
N SER A 83 2.22 32.93 0.10
CA SER A 83 0.94 33.51 0.46
C SER A 83 0.06 32.60 1.33
N LEU A 84 0.49 31.38 1.67
CA LEU A 84 -0.34 30.41 2.39
C LEU A 84 0.27 30.04 3.75
N TYR A 85 -0.50 30.31 4.81
CA TYR A 85 -0.09 30.10 6.19
C TYR A 85 -1.03 29.12 6.88
N PHE A 86 -0.53 28.44 7.92
CA PHE A 86 -1.33 27.55 8.75
C PHE A 86 -1.00 27.64 10.24
N ALA A 87 -1.96 27.26 11.06
CA ALA A 87 -1.81 27.01 12.48
C ALA A 87 -2.74 25.87 12.91
N CYS A 88 -2.31 25.07 13.87
CA CYS A 88 -3.08 24.02 14.51
C CYS A 88 -3.43 24.44 15.93
N PHE A 89 -4.63 24.10 16.37
CA PHE A 89 -5.12 24.41 17.71
C PHE A 89 -5.61 23.12 18.38
N ALA A 90 -5.20 22.89 19.63
CA ALA A 90 -5.83 21.90 20.48
C ALA A 90 -7.08 22.53 21.10
N MET A 91 -8.26 22.16 20.60
CA MET A 91 -9.55 22.69 21.04
C MET A 91 -10.27 21.66 21.92
N PRO A 92 -10.88 22.04 23.06
CA PRO A 92 -11.78 21.16 23.77
C PRO A 92 -12.95 20.75 22.88
N GLU A 93 -13.43 19.51 23.03
CA GLU A 93 -14.56 19.03 22.24
C GLU A 93 -15.83 19.88 22.43
N ASN A 94 -16.64 19.97 21.37
CA ASN A 94 -17.86 20.76 21.28
C ASN A 94 -17.71 22.27 21.59
N THR A 95 -16.55 22.85 21.35
CA THR A 95 -16.31 24.29 21.53
C THR A 95 -16.26 25.06 20.21
N THR A 96 -16.50 26.36 20.31
CA THR A 96 -16.36 27.33 19.21
C THR A 96 -15.57 28.52 19.71
N TRP A 97 -14.57 28.94 18.94
CA TRP A 97 -13.71 30.08 19.22
C TRP A 97 -13.80 31.10 18.09
N THR A 98 -13.86 32.38 18.46
CA THR A 98 -13.64 33.48 17.51
C THR A 98 -12.15 33.78 17.46
N VAL A 99 -11.57 33.66 16.29
CA VAL A 99 -10.14 33.84 16.05
C VAL A 99 -9.95 35.15 15.32
N ARG A 100 -9.05 36.02 15.78
CA ARG A 100 -8.66 37.21 15.03
C ARG A 100 -7.41 36.87 14.22
N VAL A 101 -7.55 36.81 12.91
CA VAL A 101 -6.42 36.66 11.98
C VAL A 101 -6.02 38.05 11.52
N GLN A 102 -4.75 38.41 11.68
CA GLN A 102 -4.24 39.73 11.36
C GLN A 102 -2.97 39.65 10.51
N TRP A 103 -2.93 40.47 9.46
CA TRP A 103 -1.72 40.76 8.70
C TRP A 103 -1.72 42.24 8.32
N ARG A 104 -0.82 43.03 8.90
CA ARG A 104 -0.83 44.50 8.79
C ARG A 104 -2.22 45.04 9.17
N ASP A 105 -2.84 45.82 8.29
CA ASP A 105 -4.17 46.41 8.47
C ASP A 105 -5.32 45.46 8.07
N LEU A 106 -5.00 44.31 7.47
CA LEU A 106 -5.99 43.28 7.16
C LEU A 106 -6.33 42.50 8.42
N GLN A 107 -7.62 42.42 8.72
CA GLN A 107 -8.13 41.63 9.82
C GLN A 107 -9.37 40.83 9.40
N LEU A 108 -9.46 39.60 9.88
CA LEU A 108 -10.64 38.74 9.77
C LEU A 108 -10.93 38.12 11.13
N LEU A 109 -12.21 37.88 11.41
CA LEU A 109 -12.69 37.25 12.64
C LEU A 109 -13.42 35.93 12.34
N PRO A 110 -12.74 34.88 11.83
CA PRO A 110 -13.40 33.60 11.62
C PRO A 110 -13.83 32.94 12.93
N GLU A 111 -14.99 32.30 12.90
CA GLU A 111 -15.41 31.36 13.94
C GLU A 111 -14.92 29.96 13.56
N ILE A 112 -14.12 29.36 14.44
CA ILE A 112 -13.68 27.96 14.31
C ILE A 112 -14.34 27.12 15.38
N SER A 113 -14.71 25.89 15.06
CA SER A 113 -15.32 24.95 15.99
C SER A 113 -14.57 23.62 15.97
N SER A 114 -14.53 22.95 17.13
CA SER A 114 -14.04 21.59 17.23
C SER A 114 -14.92 20.57 16.50
N ARG A 115 -16.07 20.97 15.93
CA ARG A 115 -16.89 20.10 15.08
C ARG A 115 -16.21 19.82 13.74
N SER A 116 -15.48 20.78 13.19
CA SER A 116 -14.65 20.61 11.99
C SER A 116 -13.20 20.26 12.37
N CYS A 117 -12.43 19.78 11.41
CA CYS A 117 -11.02 19.47 11.49
C CYS A 117 -10.17 20.57 10.85
N ALA A 118 -10.71 21.29 9.86
CA ALA A 118 -10.01 22.41 9.26
C ALA A 118 -10.89 23.52 8.71
N TYR A 119 -10.30 24.70 8.57
CA TYR A 119 -10.89 25.91 8.03
C TYR A 119 -9.94 26.56 7.03
N PHE A 120 -10.51 27.17 5.98
CA PHE A 120 -9.77 27.99 5.02
C PHE A 120 -10.35 29.40 5.02
N VAL A 121 -9.47 30.40 5.11
CA VAL A 121 -9.85 31.81 5.02
C VAL A 121 -8.93 32.57 4.08
N GLU A 122 -9.51 33.50 3.34
CA GLU A 122 -8.79 34.38 2.42
C GLU A 122 -8.85 35.82 2.95
N LEU A 123 -7.69 36.44 3.19
CA LEU A 123 -7.61 37.84 3.61
C LEU A 123 -7.49 38.72 2.37
N LYS A 124 -8.54 39.48 2.06
CA LYS A 124 -8.57 40.47 0.97
C LYS A 124 -8.70 41.89 1.53
N ASN A 125 -8.12 42.86 0.82
CA ASN A 125 -8.41 44.27 1.04
C ASN A 125 -9.89 44.55 0.72
N SER A 126 -10.67 44.93 1.73
CA SER A 126 -12.09 45.28 1.58
C SER A 126 -12.31 46.71 1.05
N GLN A 127 -11.24 47.42 0.67
CA GLN A 127 -11.32 48.77 0.12
C GLN A 127 -11.06 48.78 -1.40
N GLY A 128 -12.13 48.89 -2.19
CA GLY A 128 -12.02 49.35 -3.59
C GLY A 128 -13.10 48.84 -4.52
N LEU A 129 -14.12 49.67 -4.78
CA LEU A 129 -14.82 49.66 -6.06
C LEU A 129 -13.79 49.70 -7.19
N GLY A 130 -13.75 48.68 -8.06
CA GLY A 130 -12.80 48.66 -9.17
C GLY A 130 -12.76 47.33 -9.90
N SER A 131 -13.87 46.99 -10.55
CA SER A 131 -13.97 45.96 -11.59
C SER A 131 -13.12 46.30 -12.84
N PHE A 132 -11.78 46.34 -12.73
CA PHE A 132 -10.90 46.65 -13.87
C PHE A 132 -9.55 45.91 -13.95
N PHE A 133 -9.22 45.00 -13.02
CA PHE A 133 -7.99 44.17 -13.13
C PHE A 133 -8.24 42.65 -13.08
N SER A 134 -9.35 42.17 -13.64
CA SER A 134 -9.61 40.72 -13.74
C SER A 134 -8.69 39.98 -14.72
N ASN A 135 -7.77 40.66 -15.43
CA ASN A 135 -6.97 40.04 -16.51
C ASN A 135 -5.45 40.19 -16.40
N LEU A 136 -4.87 40.67 -15.28
CA LEU A 136 -3.41 40.85 -15.16
C LEU A 136 -2.69 39.92 -14.16
N PHE A 137 -3.42 39.08 -13.42
CA PHE A 137 -2.84 38.07 -12.52
C PHE A 137 -3.25 36.64 -12.92
N ALA A 138 -3.22 36.36 -14.22
CA ALA A 138 -3.30 35.02 -14.74
C ALA A 138 -1.96 34.30 -14.51
N LYS A 139 -1.77 33.72 -13.31
CA LYS A 139 -0.88 32.55 -12.98
C LYS A 139 -0.60 32.35 -11.48
N GLN A 140 -1.35 32.90 -10.53
CA GLN A 140 -1.24 32.40 -9.16
C GLN A 140 -1.86 31.00 -9.10
N LYS A 141 -1.02 29.98 -8.86
CA LYS A 141 -1.47 28.61 -8.60
C LYS A 141 -2.47 28.63 -7.44
N SER A 142 -3.58 27.91 -7.58
CA SER A 142 -4.59 27.84 -6.52
C SER A 142 -3.96 27.35 -5.20
N PRO A 143 -4.32 27.94 -4.05
CA PRO A 143 -3.85 27.46 -2.75
C PRO A 143 -4.28 26.00 -2.49
N TYR A 144 -5.27 25.49 -3.21
CA TYR A 144 -5.77 24.13 -3.09
C TYR A 144 -4.67 23.07 -3.17
N VAL A 145 -3.80 23.15 -4.19
CA VAL A 145 -2.77 22.13 -4.44
C VAL A 145 -1.79 22.08 -3.28
N TYR A 146 -1.39 23.24 -2.78
CA TYR A 146 -0.47 23.35 -1.64
C TYR A 146 -1.12 22.88 -0.33
N ILE A 147 -2.42 23.12 -0.13
CA ILE A 147 -3.16 22.58 1.02
C ILE A 147 -3.23 21.05 0.95
N VAL A 148 -3.57 20.50 -0.23
CA VAL A 148 -3.64 19.05 -0.45
C VAL A 148 -2.27 18.41 -0.24
N GLN A 149 -1.21 19.00 -0.80
CA GLN A 149 0.15 18.53 -0.63
C GLN A 149 0.58 18.54 0.84
N HIS A 150 0.36 19.65 1.55
CA HIS A 150 0.72 19.76 2.96
C HIS A 150 -0.06 18.78 3.86
N LEU A 151 -1.36 18.58 3.59
CA LEU A 151 -2.15 17.56 4.29
C LEU A 151 -1.62 16.16 4.00
N MET A 152 -1.31 15.85 2.75
CA MET A 152 -0.75 14.58 2.33
C MET A 152 0.60 14.29 2.99
N GLU A 153 1.53 15.26 2.98
CA GLU A 153 2.86 15.13 3.58
C GLU A 153 2.81 14.96 5.10
N SER A 154 1.72 15.36 5.75
CA SER A 154 1.47 15.16 7.18
C SER A 154 0.92 13.76 7.52
N ILE A 155 0.71 12.88 6.54
CA ILE A 155 0.15 11.54 6.75
C ILE A 155 1.28 10.54 7.02
N HIS A 156 1.27 9.99 8.24
CA HIS A 156 2.25 9.01 8.74
C HIS A 156 1.60 7.70 9.20
N ASP A 157 0.30 7.73 9.48
CA ASP A 157 -0.47 6.62 10.04
C ASP A 157 -1.97 6.75 9.69
N GLU A 158 -2.78 5.82 10.18
CA GLU A 158 -4.23 5.83 9.96
C GLU A 158 -4.92 7.06 10.57
N GLU A 159 -4.49 7.52 11.75
CA GLU A 159 -5.12 8.65 12.45
C GLU A 159 -4.89 9.97 11.69
N SER A 160 -3.65 10.21 11.28
CA SER A 160 -3.27 11.36 10.45
C SER A 160 -3.92 11.31 9.06
N PHE A 161 -4.10 10.12 8.48
CA PHE A 161 -4.88 9.94 7.24
C PHE A 161 -6.37 10.33 7.43
N GLN A 162 -7.02 9.85 8.48
CA GLN A 162 -8.42 10.22 8.79
C GLN A 162 -8.57 11.71 9.05
N PHE A 163 -7.61 12.31 9.76
CA PHE A 163 -7.57 13.74 9.97
C PHE A 163 -7.47 14.50 8.65
N ALA A 164 -6.54 14.12 7.77
CA ALA A 164 -6.35 14.77 6.48
C ALA A 164 -7.61 14.70 5.60
N LEU A 165 -8.27 13.54 5.53
CA LEU A 165 -9.54 13.36 4.82
C LEU A 165 -10.66 14.24 5.36
N SER A 166 -10.78 14.31 6.69
CA SER A 166 -11.81 15.14 7.33
C SER A 166 -11.54 16.62 7.11
N ALA A 167 -10.28 17.05 7.29
CA ALA A 167 -9.84 18.42 7.11
C ALA A 167 -10.13 18.93 5.69
N ILE A 168 -9.81 18.16 4.65
CA ILE A 168 -10.07 18.60 3.28
C ILE A 168 -11.57 18.64 2.96
N ARG A 169 -12.35 17.67 3.45
CA ARG A 169 -13.82 17.65 3.29
C ARG A 169 -14.50 18.87 3.92
N ASP A 170 -14.04 19.31 5.08
CA ASP A 170 -14.54 20.52 5.72
C ASP A 170 -14.26 21.78 4.89
N MET A 171 -13.17 21.79 4.12
CA MET A 171 -12.76 22.91 3.28
C MET A 171 -13.24 22.83 1.82
N ASP A 172 -13.74 21.68 1.35
CA ASP A 172 -14.14 21.44 -0.05
C ASP A 172 -15.21 22.42 -0.56
N THR A 173 -16.05 22.96 0.33
CA THR A 173 -17.09 23.93 -0.05
C THR A 173 -16.53 25.31 -0.40
N VAL A 174 -15.33 25.64 0.09
CA VAL A 174 -14.69 26.95 -0.08
C VAL A 174 -13.53 26.87 -1.09
N LEU A 175 -12.87 25.72 -1.17
CA LEU A 175 -11.76 25.49 -2.09
C LEU A 175 -12.26 24.96 -3.44
N GLN A 176 -12.01 25.71 -4.52
CA GLN A 176 -12.23 25.19 -5.87
C GLN A 176 -11.16 24.15 -6.22
N ALA A 177 -11.59 22.91 -6.43
CA ALA A 177 -10.71 21.80 -6.79
C ALA A 177 -10.02 22.06 -8.14
N GLN A 178 -8.69 22.10 -8.14
CA GLN A 178 -7.87 22.14 -9.36
C GLN A 178 -7.14 20.80 -9.50
N ILE A 179 -7.81 19.87 -10.16
CA ILE A 179 -7.40 18.45 -10.21
C ILE A 179 -6.15 18.24 -11.06
N ASP A 180 -5.90 19.09 -12.05
CA ASP A 180 -4.83 18.87 -13.03
C ASP A 180 -3.42 18.98 -12.39
N ASP A 181 -3.26 19.83 -11.37
CA ASP A 181 -2.01 19.96 -10.61
C ASP A 181 -1.76 18.81 -9.61
N LEU A 182 -2.79 18.02 -9.27
CA LEU A 182 -2.63 16.83 -8.41
C LEU A 182 -2.05 15.64 -9.17
N GLN A 183 -2.11 15.63 -10.51
CA GLN A 183 -1.59 14.52 -11.32
C GLN A 183 -0.08 14.35 -11.16
N SER A 184 0.69 15.44 -11.07
CA SER A 184 2.14 15.37 -10.86
C SER A 184 2.50 14.79 -9.50
N LEU A 185 1.77 15.20 -8.45
CA LEU A 185 1.94 14.66 -7.09
C LEU A 185 1.59 13.16 -7.06
N LEU A 186 0.49 12.75 -7.70
CA LEU A 186 0.11 11.35 -7.77
C LEU A 186 1.18 10.51 -8.48
N LYS A 187 1.69 11.01 -9.61
CA LYS A 187 2.76 10.34 -10.37
C LYS A 187 4.03 10.17 -9.53
N GLU A 188 4.41 11.19 -8.77
CA GLU A 188 5.54 11.11 -7.85
C GLU A 188 5.32 10.02 -6.79
N LYS A 189 4.13 9.96 -6.18
CA LYS A 189 3.80 8.93 -5.18
C LYS A 189 3.77 7.52 -5.79
N ILE A 190 3.29 7.37 -7.01
CA ILE A 190 3.35 6.09 -7.74
C ILE A 190 4.81 5.64 -7.92
N GLN A 191 5.72 6.55 -8.28
CA GLN A 191 7.15 6.24 -8.43
C GLN A 191 7.84 5.89 -7.10
N GLN A 192 7.30 6.29 -5.95
CA GLN A 192 7.84 5.92 -4.64
C GLN A 192 7.65 4.42 -4.35
N PHE A 193 6.59 3.79 -4.88
CA PHE A 193 6.43 2.34 -4.81
C PHE A 193 7.58 1.62 -5.53
N ASP A 194 7.97 2.10 -6.72
CA ASP A 194 9.03 1.48 -7.52
C ASP A 194 10.42 1.56 -6.85
N LYS A 195 10.62 2.53 -5.95
CA LYS A 195 11.87 2.77 -5.22
C LYS A 195 12.01 1.98 -3.91
N GLY A 196 10.95 1.30 -3.46
CA GLY A 196 10.97 0.50 -2.22
C GLY A 196 11.10 1.30 -0.91
N THR A 197 10.96 2.63 -0.95
CA THR A 197 10.98 3.53 0.22
C THR A 197 9.67 3.52 1.00
N SER A 198 9.74 3.60 2.35
CA SER A 198 8.62 3.69 3.34
C SER A 198 7.21 3.54 2.75
N ILE A 199 6.84 2.29 2.44
CA ILE A 199 5.72 2.05 1.53
C ILE A 199 4.36 2.28 2.23
N PHE A 200 4.29 2.22 3.57
CA PHE A 200 3.00 2.35 4.25
C PHE A 200 2.41 3.76 4.22
N GLU A 201 3.21 4.76 4.58
CA GLU A 201 2.81 6.17 4.48
C GLU A 201 2.44 6.49 3.02
N SER A 202 3.23 5.98 2.08
CA SER A 202 3.01 6.09 0.64
C SER A 202 1.66 5.51 0.20
N VAL A 203 1.15 4.43 0.82
CA VAL A 203 -0.19 3.89 0.54
C VAL A 203 -1.28 4.88 0.95
N TYR A 204 -1.25 5.42 2.16
CA TYR A 204 -2.28 6.39 2.57
C TYR A 204 -2.20 7.69 1.77
N GLN A 205 -1.00 8.17 1.49
CA GLN A 205 -0.79 9.36 0.66
C GLN A 205 -1.34 9.16 -0.76
N PHE A 206 -1.08 7.99 -1.36
CA PHE A 206 -1.66 7.59 -2.65
C PHE A 206 -3.19 7.55 -2.60
N VAL A 207 -3.77 6.88 -1.60
CA VAL A 207 -5.23 6.78 -1.43
C VAL A 207 -5.86 8.16 -1.23
N PHE A 208 -5.23 9.02 -0.43
CA PHE A 208 -5.67 10.38 -0.19
C PHE A 208 -5.74 11.19 -1.50
N LEU A 209 -4.70 11.13 -2.34
CA LEU A 209 -4.72 11.80 -3.65
C LEU A 209 -5.77 11.21 -4.60
N CYS A 210 -5.89 9.87 -4.66
CA CYS A 210 -6.90 9.20 -5.49
C CYS A 210 -8.33 9.62 -5.13
N GLU A 211 -8.63 9.75 -3.84
CA GLU A 211 -9.92 10.25 -3.35
C GLU A 211 -10.18 11.69 -3.82
N ARG A 212 -9.16 12.56 -3.89
CA ARG A 212 -9.31 13.94 -4.36
C ARG A 212 -9.50 14.06 -5.86
N MET A 213 -8.89 13.16 -6.63
CA MET A 213 -8.96 13.20 -8.09
C MET A 213 -10.21 12.52 -8.66
N GLY A 214 -10.80 11.58 -7.93
CA GLY A 214 -11.90 10.75 -8.39
C GLY A 214 -11.49 9.71 -9.44
N ASP A 215 -12.37 8.73 -9.67
CA ASP A 215 -12.06 7.55 -10.50
C ASP A 215 -11.78 7.86 -11.98
N GLN A 216 -12.31 8.96 -12.53
CA GLN A 216 -12.17 9.28 -13.96
C GLN A 216 -10.81 9.86 -14.33
N ARG A 217 -10.08 10.45 -13.38
CA ARG A 217 -8.84 11.19 -13.64
C ARG A 217 -7.62 10.60 -12.95
N ARG A 218 -7.79 9.57 -12.12
CA ARG A 218 -6.69 8.93 -11.40
C ARG A 218 -5.86 8.02 -12.30
N GLN A 219 -4.57 7.95 -12.01
CA GLN A 219 -3.67 6.96 -12.56
C GLN A 219 -3.77 5.67 -11.73
N TRP A 220 -3.92 4.54 -12.42
CA TRP A 220 -4.07 3.23 -11.80
C TRP A 220 -2.70 2.65 -11.47
N LEU A 221 -2.59 1.96 -10.33
CA LEU A 221 -1.39 1.21 -10.00
C LEU A 221 -1.19 0.05 -10.99
N SER A 222 0.04 -0.12 -11.47
CA SER A 222 0.42 -1.33 -12.19
C SER A 222 0.33 -2.57 -11.28
N PRO A 223 0.31 -3.80 -11.84
CA PRO A 223 0.23 -5.02 -11.04
C PRO A 223 1.30 -5.10 -9.93
N TRP A 224 2.54 -4.71 -10.26
CA TRP A 224 3.64 -4.72 -9.31
C TRP A 224 3.48 -3.65 -8.23
N GLN A 225 3.08 -2.43 -8.59
CA GLN A 225 2.86 -1.36 -7.61
C GLN A 225 1.70 -1.68 -6.66
N LEU A 226 0.61 -2.28 -7.18
CA LEU A 226 -0.49 -2.76 -6.35
C LEU A 226 -0.05 -3.88 -5.41
N PHE A 227 0.81 -4.78 -5.88
CA PHE A 227 1.43 -5.79 -5.03
C PHE A 227 2.27 -5.17 -3.90
N LEU A 228 3.11 -4.19 -4.19
CA LEU A 228 3.93 -3.51 -3.17
C LEU A 228 3.08 -2.77 -2.14
N ALA A 229 1.98 -2.14 -2.56
CA ALA A 229 1.01 -1.53 -1.65
C ALA A 229 0.42 -2.58 -0.69
N VAL A 230 -0.04 -3.72 -1.23
CA VAL A 230 -0.60 -4.84 -0.45
C VAL A 230 0.43 -5.47 0.47
N GLN A 231 1.65 -5.71 -0.01
CA GLN A 231 2.75 -6.24 0.79
C GLN A 231 3.00 -5.38 2.03
N SER A 232 2.88 -4.07 1.88
CA SER A 232 3.13 -3.10 2.96
C SER A 232 2.02 -3.10 4.00
N ILE A 233 0.77 -3.28 3.56
CA ILE A 233 -0.36 -3.49 4.47
C ILE A 233 -0.18 -4.80 5.27
N VAL A 234 0.25 -5.88 4.61
CA VAL A 234 0.47 -7.18 5.26
C VAL A 234 1.56 -7.11 6.33
N LYS A 235 2.62 -6.33 6.12
CA LYS A 235 3.72 -6.15 7.08
C LYS A 235 3.27 -5.56 8.42
N ILE A 236 2.11 -4.88 8.49
CA ILE A 236 1.69 -4.11 9.68
C ILE A 236 0.89 -4.94 10.70
N ALA A 237 0.93 -6.27 10.58
CA ALA A 237 0.42 -7.27 11.53
C ALA A 237 -1.09 -7.23 11.84
N ASN A 238 -1.80 -6.14 11.58
CA ASN A 238 -3.20 -5.99 11.98
C ASN A 238 -4.19 -6.09 10.81
N CYS A 239 -3.76 -5.88 9.55
CA CYS A 239 -4.62 -5.86 8.34
C CYS A 239 -5.96 -5.06 8.46
N ALA A 240 -6.14 -4.32 9.56
CA ALA A 240 -7.28 -3.50 9.90
C ALA A 240 -7.05 -2.13 9.28
N THR A 241 -6.91 -2.13 7.96
CA THR A 241 -6.82 -0.93 7.15
C THR A 241 -8.20 -0.32 6.99
N ASN A 242 -8.26 1.00 6.83
CA ASN A 242 -9.49 1.71 6.56
C ASN A 242 -10.30 1.09 5.41
N THR A 243 -11.63 1.08 5.53
CA THR A 243 -12.53 0.65 4.45
C THR A 243 -12.30 1.45 3.16
N TRP A 244 -11.91 2.73 3.26
CA TRP A 244 -11.54 3.58 2.11
C TRP A 244 -10.27 3.14 1.40
N VAL A 245 -9.22 2.77 2.16
CA VAL A 245 -8.00 2.21 1.56
C VAL A 245 -8.32 0.92 0.81
N TYR A 246 -9.12 0.05 1.41
CA TYR A 246 -9.59 -1.17 0.77
C TYR A 246 -10.39 -0.90 -0.50
N SER A 247 -11.30 0.09 -0.51
CA SER A 247 -12.16 0.35 -1.66
C SER A 247 -11.37 0.86 -2.87
N ILE A 248 -10.42 1.78 -2.64
CA ILE A 248 -9.57 2.33 -3.70
C ILE A 248 -8.68 1.24 -4.30
N LEU A 249 -7.98 0.46 -3.46
CA LEU A 249 -7.11 -0.63 -3.93
C LEU A 249 -7.90 -1.79 -4.56
N LEU A 250 -9.11 -2.10 -4.07
CA LEU A 250 -9.99 -3.10 -4.69
C LEU A 250 -10.43 -2.65 -6.09
N SER A 251 -10.68 -1.35 -6.27
CA SER A 251 -10.97 -0.80 -7.59
C SER A 251 -9.76 -0.96 -8.53
N ASP A 252 -8.54 -0.71 -8.04
CA ASP A 252 -7.30 -0.96 -8.82
C ASP A 252 -7.14 -2.43 -9.20
N LEU A 253 -7.43 -3.35 -8.26
CA LEU A 253 -7.41 -4.79 -8.53
C LEU A 253 -8.41 -5.18 -9.63
N LYS A 254 -9.66 -4.72 -9.51
CA LYS A 254 -10.71 -4.98 -10.51
C LYS A 254 -10.30 -4.48 -11.88
N ASN A 255 -9.67 -3.32 -11.93
CA ASN A 255 -9.25 -2.70 -13.17
C ASN A 255 -8.10 -3.46 -13.82
N ASN A 256 -7.08 -3.85 -13.03
CA ASN A 256 -5.99 -4.71 -13.49
C ASN A 256 -6.51 -6.07 -14.01
N ILE A 257 -7.49 -6.69 -13.35
CA ILE A 257 -8.00 -8.01 -13.73
C ILE A 257 -8.95 -7.95 -14.94
N ASN A 258 -9.85 -6.96 -14.99
CA ASN A 258 -10.92 -6.91 -15.98
C ASN A 258 -10.65 -5.98 -17.17
N GLY A 259 -9.68 -5.06 -17.07
CA GLY A 259 -9.40 -4.05 -18.10
C GLY A 259 -10.58 -3.11 -18.31
N GLN A 260 -11.32 -2.76 -17.25
CA GLN A 260 -12.63 -2.09 -17.33
C GLN A 260 -12.57 -0.58 -17.58
N SER A 261 -11.39 0.04 -17.66
CA SER A 261 -11.27 1.50 -17.76
C SER A 261 -10.97 2.01 -19.17
N ALA A 262 -11.52 3.20 -19.46
CA ALA A 262 -11.31 3.99 -20.68
C ALA A 262 -9.89 4.57 -20.84
N GLY A 263 -8.91 4.08 -20.08
CA GLY A 263 -7.51 4.49 -20.14
C GLY A 263 -6.63 3.39 -20.74
N ASN A 264 -5.54 3.78 -21.40
CA ASN A 264 -4.59 2.89 -22.10
C ASN A 264 -3.81 1.91 -21.19
N HIS A 265 -4.33 1.53 -20.02
CA HIS A 265 -3.69 0.52 -19.18
C HIS A 265 -4.13 -0.88 -19.64
N PRO A 266 -3.21 -1.70 -20.19
CA PRO A 266 -3.55 -3.05 -20.58
C PRO A 266 -3.94 -3.85 -19.34
N LYS A 267 -4.95 -4.71 -19.52
CA LYS A 267 -5.30 -5.73 -18.54
C LYS A 267 -4.06 -6.54 -18.15
N ALA A 268 -3.97 -6.92 -16.88
CA ALA A 268 -2.91 -7.81 -16.41
C ALA A 268 -3.03 -9.18 -17.10
N GLU A 269 -1.90 -9.66 -17.63
CA GLU A 269 -1.81 -10.95 -18.30
C GLU A 269 -0.58 -11.72 -17.83
N HIS A 270 -0.59 -13.04 -18.07
CA HIS A 270 0.56 -13.92 -17.84
C HIS A 270 1.11 -13.81 -16.41
N PHE A 271 2.40 -13.48 -16.27
CA PHE A 271 3.07 -13.34 -14.98
C PHE A 271 2.48 -12.23 -14.09
N ASN A 272 1.93 -11.16 -14.68
CA ASN A 272 1.32 -10.08 -13.90
C ASN A 272 0.08 -10.55 -13.13
N MET A 273 -0.63 -11.58 -13.62
CA MET A 273 -1.72 -12.19 -12.86
C MET A 273 -1.21 -12.94 -11.63
N PHE A 274 0.03 -13.47 -11.67
CA PHE A 274 0.61 -14.20 -10.54
C PHE A 274 0.96 -13.21 -9.42
N VAL A 275 1.54 -12.08 -9.79
CA VAL A 275 1.85 -10.96 -8.89
C VAL A 275 0.63 -10.48 -8.10
N LEU A 276 -0.57 -10.56 -8.69
CA LEU A 276 -1.81 -10.09 -8.08
C LEU A 276 -2.46 -11.08 -7.10
N ILE A 277 -1.92 -12.29 -6.90
CA ILE A 277 -2.51 -13.28 -5.99
C ILE A 277 -2.69 -12.76 -4.56
N PRO A 278 -1.67 -12.16 -3.90
CA PRO A 278 -1.83 -11.61 -2.55
C PRO A 278 -2.86 -10.48 -2.52
N CYS A 279 -2.88 -9.63 -3.56
CA CYS A 279 -3.84 -8.55 -3.69
C CYS A 279 -5.27 -9.08 -3.76
N PHE A 280 -5.48 -10.13 -4.56
CA PHE A 280 -6.77 -10.79 -4.66
C PHE A 280 -7.22 -11.37 -3.32
N ASN A 281 -6.34 -12.11 -2.65
CA ASN A 281 -6.66 -12.74 -1.37
C ASN A 281 -6.99 -11.72 -0.26
N LEU A 282 -6.26 -10.60 -0.20
CA LEU A 282 -6.50 -9.54 0.78
C LEU A 282 -7.75 -8.71 0.44
N LEU A 283 -7.77 -8.10 -0.75
CA LEU A 283 -8.74 -7.06 -1.10
C LEU A 283 -10.14 -7.62 -1.38
N THR A 284 -10.22 -8.88 -1.81
CA THR A 284 -11.53 -9.52 -2.04
C THR A 284 -12.09 -10.17 -0.79
N ARG A 285 -11.42 -10.13 0.36
CA ARG A 285 -11.86 -10.78 1.61
C ARG A 285 -13.31 -10.45 1.97
N THR A 286 -13.68 -9.17 1.93
CA THR A 286 -15.03 -8.67 2.26
C THR A 286 -15.93 -8.48 1.03
N SER A 287 -15.45 -8.78 -0.18
CA SER A 287 -16.24 -8.65 -1.41
C SER A 287 -17.33 -9.71 -1.49
N THR A 288 -18.40 -9.40 -2.24
CA THR A 288 -19.49 -10.35 -2.50
C THR A 288 -18.98 -11.59 -3.24
N ARG A 289 -19.68 -12.72 -3.07
CA ARG A 289 -19.30 -13.98 -3.71
C ARG A 289 -19.26 -13.85 -5.24
N GLU A 290 -20.21 -13.12 -5.82
CA GLU A 290 -20.30 -12.88 -7.27
C GLU A 290 -19.06 -12.13 -7.77
N THR A 291 -18.62 -11.11 -7.03
CA THR A 291 -17.42 -10.33 -7.36
C THR A 291 -16.17 -11.22 -7.35
N LYS A 292 -16.02 -12.12 -6.37
CA LYS A 292 -14.89 -13.05 -6.33
C LYS A 292 -14.95 -14.05 -7.48
N GLN A 293 -16.12 -14.60 -7.74
CA GLN A 293 -16.32 -15.63 -8.78
C GLN A 293 -16.13 -15.11 -10.20
N SER A 294 -16.38 -13.83 -10.45
CA SER A 294 -16.15 -13.24 -11.78
C SER A 294 -14.65 -13.04 -12.08
N MET A 295 -13.83 -12.76 -11.05
CA MET A 295 -12.40 -12.51 -11.19
C MET A 295 -11.55 -13.79 -11.14
N LEU A 296 -11.92 -14.78 -10.31
CA LEU A 296 -11.13 -16.00 -10.10
C LEU A 296 -10.75 -16.74 -11.40
N PRO A 297 -11.64 -16.91 -12.41
CA PRO A 297 -11.30 -17.63 -13.64
C PRO A 297 -10.21 -16.96 -14.49
N ARG A 298 -9.84 -15.72 -14.19
CA ARG A 298 -8.79 -14.96 -14.91
C ARG A 298 -7.38 -15.36 -14.49
N PHE A 299 -7.21 -15.98 -13.33
CA PHE A 299 -5.91 -16.48 -12.87
C PHE A 299 -5.59 -17.80 -13.58
N ARG A 300 -5.06 -17.68 -14.81
CA ARG A 300 -4.60 -18.81 -15.62
C ARG A 300 -3.19 -18.53 -16.11
N PHE A 301 -2.30 -19.49 -15.89
CA PHE A 301 -0.87 -19.35 -16.12
C PHE A 301 -0.45 -20.23 -17.29
N GLN A 302 -0.53 -19.66 -18.49
CA GLN A 302 -0.14 -20.29 -19.75
C GLN A 302 0.69 -19.29 -20.55
N HIS A 303 1.61 -19.77 -21.40
CA HIS A 303 2.46 -18.96 -22.28
C HIS A 303 3.28 -17.86 -21.57
N ILE A 304 3.69 -18.10 -20.32
CA ILE A 304 4.51 -17.17 -19.56
C ILE A 304 5.94 -17.17 -20.08
N GLN A 305 6.44 -15.98 -20.42
CA GLN A 305 7.84 -15.75 -20.74
C GLN A 305 8.58 -15.26 -19.48
N LYS A 306 9.87 -15.60 -19.38
CA LYS A 306 10.74 -15.10 -18.32
C LYS A 306 10.86 -13.58 -18.43
N VAL A 307 10.66 -12.89 -17.32
CA VAL A 307 10.81 -11.44 -17.22
C VAL A 307 11.96 -11.07 -16.27
N GLU A 308 12.37 -9.81 -16.29
CA GLU A 308 13.40 -9.30 -15.40
C GLU A 308 12.99 -9.43 -13.92
N GLN A 309 13.94 -9.91 -13.10
CA GLN A 309 13.80 -10.14 -11.65
C GLN A 309 12.62 -11.07 -11.29
N MET A 310 12.26 -11.98 -12.19
CA MET A 310 11.12 -12.89 -11.99
C MET A 310 11.29 -13.79 -10.76
N ASP A 311 12.51 -14.21 -10.48
CA ASP A 311 12.89 -14.95 -9.27
C ASP A 311 12.56 -14.16 -7.99
N GLN A 312 13.11 -12.95 -7.83
CA GLN A 312 12.85 -12.11 -6.65
C GLN A 312 11.36 -11.80 -6.51
N LYS A 313 10.69 -11.46 -7.62
CA LYS A 313 9.25 -11.18 -7.61
C LYS A 313 8.43 -12.40 -7.19
N CYS A 314 8.81 -13.60 -7.62
CA CYS A 314 8.18 -14.82 -7.18
C CYS A 314 8.35 -15.05 -5.67
N MET A 315 9.57 -14.88 -5.16
CA MET A 315 9.86 -15.02 -3.73
C MET A 315 9.02 -14.04 -2.90
N ASP A 316 9.00 -12.76 -3.28
CA ASP A 316 8.24 -11.72 -2.61
C ASP A 316 6.73 -12.03 -2.58
N VAL A 317 6.18 -12.48 -3.71
CA VAL A 317 4.76 -12.83 -3.84
C VAL A 317 4.41 -14.00 -2.93
N ILE A 318 5.22 -15.06 -2.94
CA ILE A 318 4.99 -16.27 -2.12
C ILE A 318 5.10 -15.93 -0.64
N GLU A 319 6.16 -15.22 -0.24
CA GLU A 319 6.35 -14.84 1.17
C GLU A 319 5.20 -13.96 1.66
N THR A 320 4.78 -12.99 0.85
CA THR A 320 3.66 -12.11 1.18
C THR A 320 2.36 -12.88 1.31
N ASP A 321 2.06 -13.81 0.38
CA ASP A 321 0.85 -14.63 0.42
C ASP A 321 0.84 -15.59 1.62
N LEU A 322 1.99 -16.17 1.97
CA LEU A 322 2.13 -17.03 3.15
C LEU A 322 1.91 -16.26 4.45
N LYS A 323 2.49 -15.06 4.59
CA LYS A 323 2.24 -14.17 5.74
C LYS A 323 0.79 -13.73 5.81
N LEU A 324 0.21 -13.33 4.68
CA LEU A 324 -1.20 -12.92 4.58
C LEU A 324 -2.15 -14.00 5.09
N ARG A 325 -1.91 -15.27 4.74
CA ARG A 325 -2.72 -16.41 5.17
C ARG A 325 -2.77 -16.57 6.69
N GLN A 326 -1.69 -16.23 7.41
CA GLN A 326 -1.68 -16.26 8.87
C GLN A 326 -2.64 -15.22 9.47
N VAL A 327 -2.94 -14.15 8.74
CA VAL A 327 -3.84 -13.07 9.18
C VAL A 327 -5.28 -13.25 8.67
N VAL A 328 -5.45 -13.73 7.44
CA VAL A 328 -6.77 -13.84 6.79
C VAL A 328 -7.46 -15.19 7.04
N GLY A 329 -6.69 -16.23 7.39
CA GLY A 329 -7.19 -17.59 7.63
C GLY A 329 -7.83 -18.23 6.39
N ASP A 330 -8.89 -19.00 6.62
CA ASP A 330 -9.54 -19.87 5.60
C ASP A 330 -10.27 -19.12 4.47
N ASN A 331 -10.31 -17.79 4.51
CA ASN A 331 -10.97 -16.98 3.48
C ASN A 331 -10.16 -16.84 2.18
N VAL A 332 -8.94 -17.36 2.16
CA VAL A 332 -8.05 -17.38 0.99
C VAL A 332 -8.57 -18.36 -0.08
N LYS A 333 -8.46 -17.95 -1.35
CA LYS A 333 -8.96 -18.74 -2.49
C LYS A 333 -7.88 -19.14 -3.49
N LEU A 334 -6.81 -18.36 -3.58
CA LEU A 334 -5.66 -18.66 -4.42
C LEU A 334 -4.45 -18.91 -3.52
N PHE A 335 -3.61 -19.87 -3.86
CA PHE A 335 -2.39 -20.18 -3.12
C PHE A 335 -1.19 -19.91 -4.02
N ALA A 336 -0.36 -18.93 -3.67
CA ALA A 336 0.75 -18.51 -4.52
C ALA A 336 1.70 -19.67 -4.85
N GLU A 337 2.01 -20.56 -3.89
CA GLU A 337 2.87 -21.72 -4.09
C GLU A 337 2.29 -22.72 -5.11
N GLU A 338 0.97 -22.89 -5.13
CA GLU A 338 0.29 -23.76 -6.08
C GLU A 338 0.33 -23.18 -7.49
N GLN A 339 0.07 -21.88 -7.60
CA GLN A 339 0.09 -21.17 -8.88
C GLN A 339 1.50 -21.02 -9.43
N LEU A 340 2.52 -20.94 -8.57
CA LEU A 340 3.92 -20.87 -8.97
C LEU A 340 4.31 -22.08 -9.84
N ILE A 341 3.86 -23.29 -9.48
CA ILE A 341 4.17 -24.50 -10.25
C ILE A 341 3.65 -24.40 -11.70
N HIS A 342 2.48 -23.80 -11.91
CA HIS A 342 2.00 -23.53 -13.27
C HIS A 342 2.85 -22.48 -13.99
N VAL A 343 3.29 -21.44 -13.27
CA VAL A 343 4.18 -20.41 -13.81
C VAL A 343 5.50 -21.01 -14.27
N LEU A 344 6.14 -21.82 -13.43
CA LEU A 344 7.40 -22.50 -13.73
C LEU A 344 7.27 -23.47 -14.90
N ASN A 345 6.23 -24.32 -14.88
CA ASN A 345 5.97 -25.26 -15.97
C ASN A 345 5.70 -24.55 -17.31
N SER A 346 5.04 -23.39 -17.27
CA SER A 346 4.81 -22.59 -18.48
C SER A 346 6.07 -21.89 -18.99
N CYS A 347 6.94 -21.43 -18.07
CA CYS A 347 8.17 -20.71 -18.40
C CYS A 347 9.24 -21.64 -18.98
N LYS A 348 9.32 -22.89 -18.50
CA LYS A 348 10.31 -23.91 -18.89
C LYS A 348 11.76 -23.43 -18.75
N ASP A 349 12.03 -22.65 -17.71
CA ASP A 349 13.37 -22.18 -17.35
C ASP A 349 13.85 -22.98 -16.14
N ASP A 350 14.81 -23.89 -16.36
CA ASP A 350 15.33 -24.80 -15.34
C ASP A 350 16.00 -24.02 -14.20
N THR A 351 16.73 -22.92 -14.49
CA THR A 351 17.40 -22.07 -13.49
C THR A 351 16.42 -21.35 -12.56
N LEU A 352 15.34 -20.78 -13.11
CA LEU A 352 14.29 -20.16 -12.31
C LEU A 352 13.57 -21.22 -11.48
N SER A 353 13.29 -22.39 -12.07
CA SER A 353 12.63 -23.48 -11.37
C SER A 353 13.48 -23.98 -10.20
N GLU A 354 14.79 -24.11 -10.39
CA GLU A 354 15.74 -24.46 -9.34
C GLU A 354 15.73 -23.44 -8.19
N ALA A 355 15.93 -22.15 -8.50
CA ALA A 355 15.93 -21.09 -7.49
C ALA A 355 14.62 -21.04 -6.69
N MET A 356 13.47 -21.28 -7.35
CA MET A 356 12.18 -21.32 -6.67
C MET A 356 12.00 -22.57 -5.82
N LEU A 357 12.48 -23.74 -6.25
CA LEU A 357 12.42 -24.95 -5.45
C LEU A 357 13.29 -24.84 -4.20
N GLU A 358 14.53 -24.32 -4.33
CA GLU A 358 15.40 -24.03 -3.18
C GLU A 358 14.72 -23.07 -2.20
N PHE A 359 14.18 -21.95 -2.70
CA PHE A 359 13.43 -21.02 -1.86
C PHE A 359 12.26 -21.68 -1.14
N LEU A 360 11.44 -22.50 -1.81
CA LEU A 360 10.30 -23.17 -1.19
C LEU A 360 10.72 -24.19 -0.13
N ILE A 361 11.86 -24.86 -0.31
CA ILE A 361 12.44 -25.79 0.66
C ILE A 361 12.96 -25.05 1.89
N ASP A 362 13.62 -23.90 1.70
CA ASP A 362 14.21 -23.15 2.81
C ASP A 362 13.22 -22.22 3.52
N ASN A 363 12.07 -21.94 2.91
CA ASN A 363 11.07 -21.03 3.49
C ASN A 363 10.34 -21.66 4.67
N SER A 364 10.57 -21.13 5.88
CA SER A 364 9.97 -21.60 7.12
C SER A 364 8.44 -21.48 7.19
N LEU A 365 7.83 -20.66 6.33
CA LEU A 365 6.37 -20.53 6.23
C LEU A 365 5.72 -21.65 5.40
N MET A 366 6.51 -22.44 4.66
CA MET A 366 6.02 -23.59 3.90
C MET A 366 5.67 -24.75 4.84
N THR A 367 4.38 -25.05 4.94
CA THR A 367 3.84 -26.12 5.79
C THR A 367 3.59 -27.41 5.00
N ALA A 368 3.45 -28.53 5.71
CA ALA A 368 2.95 -29.80 5.17
C ALA A 368 1.72 -29.64 4.25
N ASN A 369 0.77 -28.78 4.66
CA ASN A 369 -0.45 -28.49 3.90
C ASN A 369 -0.20 -27.74 2.59
N SER A 370 0.84 -26.90 2.54
CA SER A 370 1.22 -26.15 1.33
C SER A 370 1.80 -27.11 0.30
N TRP A 371 2.73 -27.97 0.73
CA TRP A 371 3.26 -29.06 -0.09
C TRP A 371 2.15 -30.03 -0.55
N LYS A 372 1.24 -30.42 0.34
CA LYS A 372 0.09 -31.24 -0.01
C LYS A 372 -0.72 -30.63 -1.14
N ARG A 373 -1.10 -29.35 -1.05
CA ARG A 373 -1.89 -28.68 -2.09
C ARG A 373 -1.17 -28.68 -3.45
N MET A 374 0.11 -28.32 -3.46
CA MET A 374 0.91 -28.30 -4.69
C MET A 374 0.92 -29.67 -5.40
N TRP A 375 1.10 -30.76 -4.65
CA TRP A 375 1.15 -32.11 -5.19
C TRP A 375 -0.23 -32.69 -5.53
N SER A 376 -1.26 -32.43 -4.72
CA SER A 376 -2.60 -33.04 -4.89
C SER A 376 -3.35 -32.52 -6.11
N ILE A 377 -3.30 -31.22 -6.38
CA ILE A 377 -4.06 -30.59 -7.48
C ILE A 377 -3.31 -30.72 -8.81
N ASN A 378 -1.97 -30.70 -8.74
CA ASN A 378 -1.12 -30.53 -9.91
C ASN A 378 -0.02 -31.60 -10.02
N ASN A 379 -0.29 -32.84 -9.62
CA ASN A 379 0.73 -33.89 -9.51
C ASN A 379 1.68 -34.00 -10.71
N THR A 380 1.14 -33.98 -11.93
CA THR A 380 1.91 -34.15 -13.17
C THR A 380 2.73 -32.89 -13.47
N ILE A 381 2.18 -31.71 -13.21
CA ILE A 381 2.86 -30.44 -13.45
C ILE A 381 3.96 -30.23 -12.40
N CYS A 382 3.66 -30.48 -11.12
CA CYS A 382 4.62 -30.43 -10.03
C CYS A 382 5.80 -31.39 -10.27
N TRP A 383 5.49 -32.64 -10.65
CA TRP A 383 6.50 -33.61 -11.05
C TRP A 383 7.37 -33.11 -12.21
N ASN A 384 6.75 -32.61 -13.29
CA ASN A 384 7.48 -32.14 -14.46
C ASN A 384 8.46 -30.99 -14.15
N VAL A 385 8.05 -30.06 -13.29
CA VAL A 385 8.92 -28.95 -12.86
C VAL A 385 10.11 -29.49 -12.07
N ILE A 386 9.88 -30.32 -11.06
CA ILE A 386 10.95 -30.86 -10.20
C ILE A 386 11.88 -31.78 -11.01
N TYR A 387 11.31 -32.68 -11.81
CA TYR A 387 12.08 -33.56 -12.69
C TYR A 387 12.88 -32.75 -13.72
N GLY A 388 12.32 -31.68 -14.28
CA GLY A 388 13.01 -30.80 -15.21
C GLY A 388 14.34 -30.28 -14.66
N VAL A 389 14.36 -29.91 -13.37
CA VAL A 389 15.55 -29.44 -12.64
C VAL A 389 16.47 -30.59 -12.24
N TYR A 390 15.93 -31.68 -11.69
CA TYR A 390 16.73 -32.76 -11.10
C TYR A 390 17.07 -33.91 -12.05
N LYS A 391 16.64 -33.89 -13.31
CA LYS A 391 16.87 -34.96 -14.31
C LYS A 391 18.35 -35.33 -14.52
N HIS A 392 19.26 -34.39 -14.26
CA HIS A 392 20.72 -34.58 -14.40
C HIS A 392 21.46 -34.51 -13.06
N HIS A 393 20.73 -34.46 -11.95
CA HIS A 393 21.25 -34.25 -10.60
C HIS A 393 20.54 -35.20 -9.63
N ILE A 394 20.78 -36.50 -9.79
CA ILE A 394 20.07 -37.52 -9.01
C ILE A 394 20.29 -37.33 -7.50
N GLU A 395 21.46 -36.81 -7.12
CA GLU A 395 21.87 -36.51 -5.76
C GLU A 395 20.94 -35.52 -5.05
N LYS A 396 20.23 -34.66 -5.81
CA LYS A 396 19.29 -33.67 -5.26
C LYS A 396 17.96 -34.29 -4.80
N TRP A 397 17.60 -35.48 -5.27
CA TRP A 397 16.35 -36.13 -4.85
C TRP A 397 16.36 -36.55 -3.38
N SER A 398 17.49 -37.01 -2.85
CA SER A 398 17.56 -37.46 -1.45
C SER A 398 17.32 -36.32 -0.45
N PRO A 399 18.04 -35.18 -0.54
CA PRO A 399 17.75 -34.01 0.30
C PRO A 399 16.32 -33.49 0.14
N PHE A 400 15.78 -33.46 -1.08
CA PHE A 400 14.42 -33.00 -1.34
C PHE A 400 13.36 -33.87 -0.64
N VAL A 401 13.45 -35.19 -0.80
CA VAL A 401 12.50 -36.13 -0.17
C VAL A 401 12.67 -36.16 1.35
N ALA A 402 13.91 -36.08 1.84
CA ALA A 402 14.19 -35.95 3.27
C ALA A 402 13.53 -34.68 3.85
N HIS A 403 13.55 -33.55 3.12
CA HIS A 403 12.84 -32.33 3.50
C HIS A 403 11.33 -32.57 3.57
N LEU A 404 10.71 -33.15 2.53
CA LEU A 404 9.28 -33.47 2.53
C LEU A 404 8.88 -34.41 3.68
N CYS A 405 9.76 -35.35 4.04
CA CYS A 405 9.57 -36.22 5.19
C CYS A 405 9.62 -35.44 6.51
N LYS A 406 10.65 -34.59 6.69
CA LYS A 406 10.84 -33.75 7.89
C LYS A 406 9.68 -32.77 8.10
N ASN A 407 9.12 -32.22 7.02
CA ASN A 407 7.95 -31.33 7.06
C ASN A 407 6.61 -32.11 7.10
N ASN A 408 6.62 -33.41 7.33
CA ASN A 408 5.43 -34.27 7.38
C ASN A 408 4.56 -34.28 6.10
N ALA A 409 5.02 -33.72 4.98
CA ALA A 409 4.27 -33.70 3.72
C ALA A 409 4.05 -35.13 3.18
N LEU A 410 5.02 -36.02 3.39
CA LEU A 410 4.92 -37.44 3.00
C LEU A 410 4.01 -38.27 3.92
N GLN A 411 3.45 -37.73 4.99
CA GLN A 411 2.40 -38.44 5.74
C GLN A 411 1.11 -38.51 4.92
N ASP A 412 0.89 -37.54 4.03
CA ASP A 412 -0.26 -37.51 3.13
C ASP A 412 -0.11 -38.55 2.00
N GLU A 413 -1.13 -39.39 1.85
CA GLU A 413 -1.12 -40.48 0.88
C GLU A 413 -1.10 -39.99 -0.58
N GLN A 414 -1.75 -38.86 -0.88
CA GLN A 414 -1.80 -38.33 -2.23
C GLN A 414 -0.44 -37.81 -2.67
N VAL A 415 0.28 -37.13 -1.76
CA VAL A 415 1.65 -36.66 -2.02
C VAL A 415 2.57 -37.84 -2.29
N ARG A 416 2.52 -38.90 -1.46
CA ARG A 416 3.31 -40.12 -1.69
C ARG A 416 2.99 -40.78 -3.03
N LYS A 417 1.70 -40.93 -3.35
CA LYS A 417 1.25 -41.54 -4.61
C LYS A 417 1.69 -40.75 -5.84
N ALA A 418 1.63 -39.41 -5.76
CA ALA A 418 2.07 -38.53 -6.83
C ALA A 418 3.57 -38.65 -7.09
N LEU A 419 4.38 -38.56 -6.03
CA LEU A 419 5.84 -38.71 -6.11
C LEU A 419 6.23 -40.10 -6.66
N PHE A 420 5.56 -41.15 -6.19
CA PHE A 420 5.78 -42.52 -6.67
C PHE A 420 5.45 -42.69 -8.15
N LYS A 421 4.30 -42.17 -8.59
CA LYS A 421 3.89 -42.23 -9.99
C LYS A 421 4.98 -41.62 -10.88
N GLY A 422 5.56 -40.50 -10.45
CA GLY A 422 6.68 -39.85 -11.11
C GLY A 422 7.92 -40.74 -11.24
N PHE A 423 8.39 -41.33 -10.14
CA PHE A 423 9.55 -42.24 -10.18
C PHE A 423 9.33 -43.48 -11.07
N ASN A 424 8.07 -43.88 -11.27
CA ASN A 424 7.70 -44.95 -12.20
C ASN A 424 7.49 -44.50 -13.65
N GLU A 425 7.66 -43.21 -13.97
CA GLU A 425 7.59 -42.77 -15.35
C GLU A 425 8.78 -43.31 -16.15
N LYS A 426 8.48 -43.82 -17.35
CA LYS A 426 9.48 -44.43 -18.24
C LYS A 426 10.67 -43.50 -18.52
N LEU A 427 10.43 -42.20 -18.60
CA LEU A 427 11.48 -41.20 -18.85
C LEU A 427 12.45 -41.09 -17.67
N PHE A 428 11.93 -41.11 -16.43
CA PHE A 428 12.77 -41.12 -15.23
C PHE A 428 13.61 -42.40 -15.15
N GLN A 429 12.97 -43.55 -15.30
CA GLN A 429 13.65 -44.85 -15.28
C GLN A 429 14.73 -44.96 -16.37
N ALA A 430 14.42 -44.51 -17.58
CA ALA A 430 15.37 -44.49 -18.69
C ALA A 430 16.54 -43.51 -18.46
N ALA A 431 16.33 -42.42 -17.72
CA ALA A 431 17.42 -41.52 -17.34
C ALA A 431 18.32 -42.19 -16.28
N LEU A 432 17.72 -42.88 -15.32
CA LEU A 432 18.43 -43.55 -14.23
C LEU A 432 19.38 -44.66 -14.73
N ILE A 433 18.92 -45.49 -15.67
CA ILE A 433 19.68 -46.67 -16.15
C ILE A 433 20.84 -46.26 -17.07
N LYS A 434 20.93 -44.99 -17.50
CA LYS A 434 22.04 -44.52 -18.35
C LYS A 434 23.36 -44.36 -17.61
N SER A 435 23.34 -44.29 -16.28
CA SER A 435 24.51 -44.07 -15.44
C SER A 435 24.47 -45.03 -14.26
N GLU A 436 25.52 -45.85 -14.12
CA GLU A 436 25.65 -46.78 -12.98
C GLU A 436 25.71 -46.00 -11.66
N ASP A 437 26.44 -44.89 -11.63
CA ASP A 437 26.52 -44.01 -10.46
C ASP A 437 25.14 -43.48 -10.08
N ASP A 438 24.35 -43.01 -11.06
CA ASP A 438 23.03 -42.46 -10.77
C ASP A 438 22.07 -43.53 -10.27
N PHE A 439 22.15 -44.73 -10.86
CA PHE A 439 21.39 -45.89 -10.42
C PHE A 439 21.73 -46.27 -8.97
N LEU A 440 23.02 -46.38 -8.64
CA LEU A 440 23.46 -46.70 -7.29
C LEU A 440 23.07 -45.63 -6.26
N LEU A 441 23.20 -44.34 -6.62
CA LEU A 441 22.74 -43.22 -5.79
C LEU A 441 21.24 -43.31 -5.51
N PHE A 442 20.44 -43.63 -6.53
CA PHE A 442 18.99 -43.79 -6.37
C PHE A 442 18.61 -45.01 -5.52
N ILE A 443 19.28 -46.15 -5.70
CA ILE A 443 19.08 -47.32 -4.84
C ILE A 443 19.43 -46.98 -3.38
N GLY A 444 20.56 -46.31 -3.15
CA GLY A 444 20.95 -45.81 -1.84
C GLY A 444 19.88 -44.90 -1.23
N PHE A 445 19.35 -43.97 -2.02
CA PHE A 445 18.24 -43.10 -1.64
C PHE A 445 16.97 -43.86 -1.22
N ILE A 446 16.54 -44.88 -1.99
CA ILE A 446 15.36 -45.71 -1.68
C ILE A 446 15.56 -46.46 -0.35
N VAL A 447 16.75 -47.02 -0.13
CA VAL A 447 17.11 -47.74 1.10
C VAL A 447 17.13 -46.79 2.30
N GLN A 448 17.68 -45.58 2.15
CA GLN A 448 17.72 -44.59 3.23
C GLN A 448 16.33 -44.10 3.63
N ASN A 449 15.42 -43.94 2.67
CA ASN A 449 14.07 -43.41 2.90
C ASN A 449 13.02 -44.53 3.05
N LYS A 450 13.44 -45.74 3.41
CA LYS A 450 12.61 -46.96 3.41
C LYS A 450 11.27 -46.79 4.14
N SER A 451 11.20 -46.06 5.25
CA SER A 451 9.95 -45.85 6.02
C SER A 451 8.94 -44.97 5.27
N ALA A 452 9.40 -43.90 4.61
CA ALA A 452 8.58 -43.06 3.75
C ALA A 452 8.23 -43.76 2.42
N MET A 453 9.12 -44.63 1.95
CA MET A 453 9.02 -45.41 0.71
C MET A 453 8.51 -46.86 0.93
N TYR A 454 8.06 -47.25 2.13
CA TYR A 454 7.66 -48.64 2.41
C TYR A 454 6.31 -48.98 1.75
N SER A 455 5.48 -47.98 1.51
CA SER A 455 4.27 -48.09 0.66
C SER A 455 4.60 -48.07 -0.85
N ILE A 456 5.85 -47.76 -1.21
CA ILE A 456 6.37 -47.66 -2.58
C ILE A 456 7.00 -48.99 -3.03
N LEU A 457 7.62 -49.75 -2.12
CA LEU A 457 8.23 -51.05 -2.42
C LEU A 457 7.23 -52.22 -2.53
N THR A 458 5.99 -52.05 -2.08
CA THR A 458 4.93 -53.08 -2.20
C THR A 458 4.25 -53.13 -3.56
N LEU A 459 4.56 -52.20 -4.47
CA LEU A 459 4.09 -52.20 -5.87
C LEU A 459 5.29 -52.40 -6.82
N TYR A 460 5.62 -53.68 -7.01
CA TYR A 460 6.54 -54.23 -8.03
C TYR A 460 6.38 -53.52 -9.39
N PRO A 461 7.41 -52.79 -9.86
CA PRO A 461 8.29 -53.33 -10.92
C PRO A 461 9.78 -52.93 -10.81
N PHE A 462 10.20 -52.16 -9.81
CA PHE A 462 11.61 -51.73 -9.69
C PHE A 462 12.56 -52.91 -9.39
N LEU A 463 12.11 -53.90 -8.62
CA LEU A 463 12.89 -55.10 -8.32
C LEU A 463 13.07 -56.03 -9.54
N SER A 464 12.18 -55.99 -10.54
CA SER A 464 12.38 -56.75 -11.78
C SER A 464 13.48 -56.19 -12.68
N LEU A 465 13.84 -54.90 -12.52
CA LEU A 465 14.98 -54.30 -13.21
C LEU A 465 16.31 -54.63 -12.53
N CYS A 466 16.34 -54.74 -11.20
CA CYS A 466 17.52 -55.18 -10.44
C CYS A 466 17.84 -56.68 -10.60
N LEU A 467 16.96 -57.47 -11.23
CA LEU A 467 17.17 -58.91 -11.49
C LEU A 467 17.68 -59.18 -12.92
N PHE A 468 17.86 -58.15 -13.74
CA PHE A 468 18.33 -58.25 -15.13
C PHE A 468 19.74 -57.68 -15.38
N PHE A 469 20.35 -57.09 -14.34
CA PHE A 469 21.78 -56.85 -14.23
C PHE A 469 22.30 -57.70 -13.07
#